data_AF-A0A5K0Y691-F1
#
_entry.id   AF-A0A5K0Y691-F1
#
_cell.length_a   1.000
_cell.length_b   1.000
_cell.length_c   1.000
_cell.angle_alpha   90.00
_cell.angle_beta   90.00
_cell.angle_gamma   90.00
#
_symmetry.space_group_name_H-M   'P 1'
#
loop_
_entity.id
_entity.type
_entity.pdbx_description
1 polymer ?
#
loop_
_entity_poly.entity_id
_entity_poly.type
_entity_poly.pdbx_seq_one_letter_code
_entity_poly.pdbx_strand_id
1 'polypeptide(L)'
;MDLFVLKLQDNYFTGHLPLNLRNLAMMDYIDISTNMLSGELPASLSKLQMLEYLNLSHNTFDRHIPQQLVHMVNIGAIDLSHNKLS
;
A
#
# COMPACT_ATOMS: atom_id res chain seq x y z
N MET A 1 8.70 -21.59 -1.49
CA MET A 1 7.67 -20.68 -0.96
C MET A 1 7.00 -20.08 -2.17
N ASP A 2 5.67 -20.10 -2.20
CA ASP A 2 4.92 -19.45 -3.28
C ASP A 2 4.93 -17.94 -3.02
N LEU A 3 5.16 -17.15 -4.06
CA LEU A 3 5.17 -15.70 -4.02
C LEU A 3 3.79 -15.16 -4.40
N PHE A 4 3.17 -14.39 -3.52
CA PHE A 4 1.88 -13.75 -3.76
C PHE A 4 2.09 -12.28 -4.14
N VAL A 5 1.77 -11.97 -5.39
CA VAL A 5 2.06 -10.67 -6.01
C VAL A 5 0.76 -10.03 -6.52
N LEU A 6 0.54 -8.77 -6.15
CA LEU A 6 -0.48 -7.91 -6.75
C LEU A 6 0.19 -6.77 -7.53
N LYS A 7 -0.06 -6.72 -8.84
CA LYS A 7 0.43 -5.68 -9.75
C LYS A 7 -0.74 -5.03 -10.47
N LEU A 8 -0.99 -3.76 -10.16
CA LEU A 8 -2.06 -2.94 -10.74
C LEU A 8 -1.54 -1.55 -11.15
N GLN A 9 -0.22 -1.41 -11.29
CA GLN A 9 0.40 -0.15 -11.68
C GLN A 9 0.02 0.28 -13.10
N ASP A 10 0.21 1.56 -13.40
CA ASP A 10 0.00 2.17 -14.72
C ASP A 10 -1.44 2.03 -15.22
N ASN A 11 -2.37 2.39 -14.35
CA ASN A 11 -3.80 2.37 -14.65
C ASN A 11 -4.45 3.71 -14.28
N TYR A 12 -5.75 3.78 -14.50
CA TYR A 12 -6.58 4.95 -14.16
C TYR A 12 -7.50 4.66 -12.97
N PHE A 13 -7.11 3.75 -12.05
CA PHE A 13 -7.95 3.44 -10.91
C PHE A 13 -8.12 4.65 -10.01
N THR A 14 -9.35 4.89 -9.58
CA THR A 14 -9.76 6.00 -8.72
C THR A 14 -10.37 5.48 -7.43
N GLY A 15 -10.53 6.37 -6.45
CA GLY A 15 -11.19 6.06 -5.19
C GLY A 15 -10.20 5.71 -4.09
N HIS A 16 -10.66 5.03 -3.05
CA HIS A 16 -9.91 4.83 -1.81
C HIS A 16 -9.46 3.38 -1.67
N LEU A 17 -8.36 3.17 -0.95
CA LEU A 17 -8.05 1.84 -0.45
C LEU A 17 -9.14 1.38 0.55
N PRO A 18 -9.59 0.12 0.49
CA PRO A 18 -10.60 -0.37 1.40
C PRO A 18 -10.06 -0.39 2.84
N LEU A 19 -10.90 -0.04 3.81
CA LEU A 19 -10.52 0.03 5.23
C LEU A 19 -10.05 -1.31 5.80
N ASN A 20 -10.43 -2.43 5.19
CA ASN A 20 -10.06 -3.77 5.63
C ASN A 20 -9.32 -4.51 4.51
N LEU A 21 -8.01 -4.70 4.70
CA LEU A 21 -7.13 -5.39 3.77
C LEU A 21 -6.79 -6.83 4.21
N ARG A 22 -7.55 -7.42 5.14
CA ARG A 22 -7.24 -8.77 5.69
C ARG A 22 -7.09 -9.85 4.61
N ASN A 23 -7.83 -9.76 3.51
CA ASN A 23 -7.75 -10.75 2.43
C ASN A 23 -6.41 -10.71 1.66
N LEU A 24 -5.60 -9.66 1.87
CA LEU A 24 -4.27 -9.52 1.29
C LEU A 24 -3.17 -9.95 2.27
N ALA A 25 -3.51 -10.52 3.44
CA ALA A 25 -2.53 -10.81 4.51
C ALA A 25 -1.39 -11.76 4.11
N MET A 26 -1.56 -12.52 3.02
CA MET A 26 -0.56 -13.43 2.47
C MET A 26 0.28 -12.80 1.34
N MET A 27 0.04 -11.55 0.96
CA MET A 27 0.79 -10.88 -0.11
C MET A 27 2.21 -10.56 0.33
N ASP A 28 3.17 -10.85 -0.54
CA ASP A 28 4.59 -10.50 -0.37
C ASP A 28 4.93 -9.19 -1.10
N TYR A 29 4.25 -8.93 -2.22
CA TYR A 29 4.51 -7.77 -3.08
C TYR A 29 3.22 -7.11 -3.53
N ILE A 30 3.10 -5.80 -3.28
CA ILE A 30 2.00 -4.97 -3.77
C ILE A 30 2.57 -3.76 -4.51
N ASP A 31 2.21 -3.62 -5.79
CA ASP A 31 2.46 -2.43 -6.59
C ASP A 31 1.15 -1.94 -7.22
N ILE A 32 0.71 -0.78 -6.76
CA ILE A 32 -0.47 -0.07 -7.28
C ILE A 32 -0.11 1.38 -7.66
N SER A 33 1.17 1.61 -7.95
CA SER A 33 1.70 2.92 -8.32
C SER A 33 1.12 3.43 -9.65
N THR A 34 1.33 4.71 -9.96
CA THR A 34 0.87 5.34 -11.20
C THR A 34 -0.64 5.11 -11.43
N ASN A 35 -1.44 5.60 -10.49
CA ASN A 35 -2.89 5.55 -10.53
C ASN A 35 -3.46 6.90 -10.03
N MET A 36 -4.78 6.97 -9.86
CA MET A 36 -5.49 8.14 -9.32
C MET A 36 -6.19 7.81 -8.00
N LEU A 37 -5.63 6.88 -7.21
CA LEU A 37 -6.16 6.55 -5.89
C LEU A 37 -5.93 7.72 -4.93
N SER A 38 -6.86 7.90 -3.99
CA SER A 38 -6.95 9.10 -3.14
C SER A 38 -7.30 8.78 -1.69
N GLY A 39 -7.18 9.79 -0.84
CA GLY A 39 -7.54 9.76 0.57
C GLY A 39 -6.46 9.20 1.49
N GLU A 40 -6.83 8.89 2.72
CA GLU A 40 -5.89 8.44 3.76
C GLU A 40 -5.48 6.97 3.58
N LEU A 41 -4.21 6.67 3.88
CA LEU A 41 -3.74 5.29 3.96
C LEU A 41 -4.41 4.57 5.14
N PRO A 42 -5.07 3.40 4.94
CA PRO A 42 -5.74 2.72 6.03
C PRO A 42 -4.72 2.09 6.98
N ALA A 43 -4.89 2.28 8.29
CA ALA A 43 -4.06 1.67 9.32
C ALA A 43 -4.02 0.12 9.24
N SER A 44 -4.99 -0.51 8.55
CA SER A 44 -5.02 -1.94 8.29
C SER A 44 -3.94 -2.43 7.33
N LEU A 45 -3.22 -1.55 6.62
CA LEU A 45 -1.98 -1.89 5.89
C LEU A 45 -0.96 -2.56 6.80
N SER A 46 -0.92 -2.15 8.08
CA SER A 46 -0.05 -2.78 9.08
C SER A 46 -0.36 -4.26 9.33
N LYS A 47 -1.52 -4.78 8.89
CA LYS A 47 -1.88 -6.20 9.05
C LYS A 47 -1.26 -7.10 7.97
N LEU A 48 -0.65 -6.53 6.93
CA LEU A 48 0.01 -7.27 5.86
C LEU A 48 1.41 -7.70 6.32
N GLN A 49 1.44 -8.63 7.28
CA GLN A 49 2.66 -9.01 8.00
C GLN A 49 3.67 -9.80 7.16
N MET A 50 3.23 -10.38 6.04
CA MET A 50 4.11 -11.05 5.07
C MET A 50 4.70 -10.09 4.03
N LEU A 51 4.16 -8.87 3.92
CA LEU A 51 4.51 -7.95 2.85
C LEU A 51 5.97 -7.48 2.96
N GLU A 52 6.72 -7.69 1.89
CA GLU A 52 8.13 -7.32 1.75
C GLU A 52 8.31 -6.03 0.96
N TYR A 53 7.41 -5.76 0.01
CA TYR A 53 7.46 -4.59 -0.83
C TYR A 53 6.08 -3.96 -1.04
N LEU A 54 5.99 -2.65 -0.80
CA LEU A 54 4.80 -1.85 -1.02
C LEU A 54 5.12 -0.60 -1.84
N ASN A 55 4.57 -0.51 -3.06
CA ASN A 55 4.66 0.69 -3.89
C ASN A 55 3.28 1.32 -4.07
N LEU A 56 3.13 2.51 -3.47
CA LEU A 56 1.95 3.37 -3.57
C LEU A 56 2.27 4.69 -4.27
N SER A 57 3.45 4.81 -4.89
CA SER A 57 3.91 6.05 -5.48
C SER A 57 3.04 6.52 -6.64
N HIS A 58 3.16 7.80 -7.00
CA HIS A 58 2.41 8.38 -8.12
C HIS A 58 0.89 8.16 -8.02
N ASN A 59 0.34 8.50 -6.85
CA ASN A 59 -1.10 8.51 -6.58
C ASN A 59 -1.47 9.88 -5.96
N THR A 60 -2.65 9.98 -5.39
CA THR A 60 -3.13 11.19 -4.72
C THR A 60 -3.49 10.95 -3.25
N PHE A 61 -2.86 9.96 -2.60
CA PHE A 61 -3.03 9.72 -1.17
C PHE A 61 -2.62 10.96 -0.36
N ASP A 62 -3.36 11.26 0.70
CA ASP A 62 -3.21 12.48 1.47
C ASP A 62 -3.19 12.23 2.99
N ARG A 63 -3.03 13.32 3.76
CA ARG A 63 -2.86 13.30 5.22
C ARG A 63 -1.57 12.61 5.66
N HIS A 64 -1.61 11.94 6.80
CA HIS A 64 -0.44 11.43 7.48
C HIS A 64 -0.20 9.96 7.13
N ILE A 65 1.07 9.55 7.20
CA ILE A 65 1.44 8.14 7.17
C ILE A 65 0.96 7.48 8.47
N PRO A 66 0.16 6.39 8.43
CA PRO A 66 -0.32 5.73 9.64
C PRO A 66 0.86 5.22 10.48
N GLN A 67 0.96 5.65 11.73
CA GLN A 67 2.02 5.21 12.63
C GLN A 67 2.04 3.67 12.79
N GLN A 68 0.91 3.00 12.57
CA GLN A 68 0.80 1.54 12.65
C GLN A 68 1.68 0.82 11.63
N LEU A 69 2.14 1.48 10.55
CA LEU A 69 3.07 0.87 9.58
C LEU A 69 4.39 0.44 10.23
N VAL A 70 4.78 1.02 11.38
CA VAL A 70 5.97 0.60 12.15
C VAL A 70 5.86 -0.84 12.68
N HIS A 71 4.67 -1.45 12.67
CA HIS A 71 4.45 -2.83 13.10
C HIS A 71 4.58 -3.85 11.97
N MET A 72 4.92 -3.43 10.74
CA MET A 72 5.12 -4.36 9.62
C MET A 72 6.49 -5.00 9.73
N VAL A 73 6.54 -6.26 10.19
CA VAL A 73 7.80 -6.92 10.57
C VAL A 73 8.65 -7.39 9.38
N ASN A 74 8.03 -7.68 8.24
CA ASN A 74 8.72 -8.22 7.06
C ASN A 74 8.99 -7.17 5.98
N ILE A 75 8.57 -5.91 6.19
CA ILE A 75 8.66 -4.87 5.16
C ILE A 75 10.12 -4.49 4.91
N GLY A 76 10.58 -4.67 3.67
CA GLY A 76 11.93 -4.31 3.24
C GLY A 76 11.97 -2.92 2.60
N ALA A 77 10.93 -2.56 1.84
CA ALA A 77 10.84 -1.25 1.21
C ALA A 77 9.39 -0.77 1.09
N ILE A 78 9.20 0.53 1.30
CA ILE A 78 7.95 1.24 1.06
C ILE A 78 8.26 2.45 0.19
N ASP A 79 7.56 2.58 -0.93
CA ASP A 79 7.58 3.78 -1.75
C ASP A 79 6.23 4.50 -1.67
N LEU A 80 6.26 5.68 -1.05
CA LEU A 80 5.11 6.60 -0.91
C LEU A 80 5.33 7.90 -1.69
N SER A 81 6.40 8.00 -2.48
CA SER A 81 6.77 9.21 -3.20
C SER A 81 5.67 9.65 -4.18
N HIS A 82 5.69 10.93 -4.57
CA HIS A 82 4.69 11.46 -5.52
C HIS A 82 3.23 11.23 -5.08
N ASN A 83 2.95 11.50 -3.80
CA ASN A 83 1.62 11.61 -3.20
C ASN A 83 1.45 13.00 -2.57
N LYS A 84 0.35 13.22 -1.84
CA LYS A 84 0.05 14.45 -1.09
C LYS A 84 0.19 14.25 0.43
N LEU A 85 1.02 13.30 0.84
CA LEU A 85 1.26 12.95 2.24
C LEU A 85 2.10 14.03 2.94
N SER A 86 1.79 14.31 4.21
CA SER A 86 2.43 15.31 5.06
C SER A 86 3.22 14.70 6.22
#